data_AF-A0A949BUC8-F1
#
_entry.id   AF-A0A949BUC8-F1
#
_cell.length_a   1.000
_cell.length_b   1.000
_cell.length_c   1.000
_cell.angle_alpha   90.00
_cell.angle_beta   90.00
_cell.angle_gamma   90.00
#
_symmetry.space_group_name_H-M   'P 1'
#
loop_
_entity.id
_entity.type
_entity.pdbx_description
1 polymer ?
#
loop_
_entity_poly.entity_id
_entity_poly.type
_entity_poly.pdbx_seq_one_letter_code
_entity_poly.pdbx_strand_id
1 'polypeptide(L)'
;MNQKRLLVILLVLVFSLSSSLLHADVEDGIAYMKEGKYKEAIEEFKDAAEEIEDEYDIPEDEEARESLVTVYHWLATAYTKNNMPQKAKETYQKILEISSLDVKAREELDRNKLGKKKREKEIESKFLEKESTHFTLKFEGTEEREYEAPEILAILEEAYKKVGADLGYYPQEKTVCIIYPSKEKFRYVTDTHYWTGGLYDGKIRVPLSIELDEAEHFKRTLVHEYTHHVIHGKTKDNCPSWLNEGLAQYEDRDYEEVREKEEKRMEVLTQSLEENTLVPLKRITPLFQTGDTELVNLAYYQSYSVVKYLIKRYGLKGVNRLLEKLGEGTSIDKALEEVFRIDYQALDKEWHKFLAQGEPFVARQAASPVRREATDKGEAMTLYSLAQNYEMNKMYDLAIREYQKIVKNHPNSIWAQKAGERIRTISTKKR
;
A
#
# COMPACT_ATOMS: atom_id res chain seq x y z
N MET A 1 28.34 -15.41 -8.44
CA MET A 1 28.78 -15.82 -7.09
C MET A 1 28.02 -17.10 -6.73
N ASN A 2 28.70 -18.19 -6.37
CA ASN A 2 28.15 -19.56 -6.39
C ASN A 2 27.02 -19.75 -5.36
N GLN A 3 25.83 -20.22 -5.79
CA GLN A 3 24.68 -20.51 -4.92
C GLN A 3 25.02 -21.45 -3.74
N LYS A 4 26.03 -22.31 -3.91
CA LYS A 4 26.55 -23.18 -2.85
C LYS A 4 27.24 -22.43 -1.70
N ARG A 5 27.85 -21.26 -1.95
CA ARG A 5 28.43 -20.43 -0.87
C ARG A 5 27.36 -19.68 -0.08
N LEU A 6 26.25 -19.31 -0.73
CA LEU A 6 25.12 -18.64 -0.08
C LEU A 6 24.44 -19.57 0.95
N LEU A 7 24.23 -20.84 0.57
CA LEU A 7 23.64 -21.86 1.44
C LEU A 7 24.54 -22.19 2.64
N VAL A 8 25.86 -22.22 2.43
CA VAL A 8 26.84 -22.50 3.49
C VAL A 8 26.95 -21.34 4.47
N ILE A 9 26.87 -20.09 4.02
CA ILE A 9 26.87 -18.92 4.92
C ILE A 9 25.56 -18.85 5.73
N LEU A 10 24.40 -19.16 5.12
CA LEU A 10 23.13 -19.27 5.86
C LEU A 10 23.12 -20.44 6.86
N LEU A 11 23.70 -21.59 6.51
CA LEU A 11 23.87 -22.71 7.44
C LEU A 11 24.80 -22.36 8.61
N VAL A 12 25.85 -21.56 8.37
CA VAL A 12 26.77 -21.13 9.44
C VAL A 12 26.12 -20.12 10.38
N LEU A 13 25.23 -19.24 9.88
CA LEU A 13 24.45 -18.32 10.73
C LEU A 13 23.38 -19.06 11.57
N VAL A 14 22.71 -20.07 11.00
CA VAL A 14 21.76 -20.93 11.73
C VAL A 14 22.46 -21.76 12.81
N PHE A 15 23.71 -22.18 12.59
CA PHE A 15 24.46 -22.96 13.60
C PHE A 15 25.21 -22.11 14.64
N SER A 16 25.33 -20.79 14.46
CA SER A 16 25.97 -19.90 15.45
C SER A 16 25.00 -19.13 16.33
N LEU A 17 23.70 -19.13 15.99
CA LEU A 17 22.63 -18.54 16.81
C LEU A 17 21.65 -19.65 17.19
N SER A 18 22.02 -20.44 18.18
CA SER A 18 21.06 -21.23 18.95
C SER A 18 20.24 -20.26 19.83
N SER A 19 19.40 -19.44 19.21
CA SER A 19 18.37 -18.71 19.95
C SER A 19 17.27 -19.71 20.30
N SER A 20 16.89 -19.74 21.57
CA SER A 20 15.83 -20.59 22.10
C SER A 20 14.43 -20.26 21.56
N LEU A 21 14.31 -19.15 20.81
CA LEU A 21 13.08 -18.59 20.27
C LEU A 21 12.82 -18.97 18.79
N LEU A 22 13.65 -19.81 18.18
CA LEU A 22 13.36 -20.32 16.82
C LEU A 22 12.28 -21.41 16.89
N HIS A 23 11.04 -21.02 16.58
CA HIS A 23 9.83 -21.86 16.59
C HIS A 23 9.82 -22.92 15.47
N ALA A 24 8.98 -23.96 15.63
CA ALA A 24 8.82 -25.07 14.69
C ALA A 24 8.52 -24.60 13.25
N ASP A 25 7.72 -23.54 13.12
CA ASP A 25 7.34 -22.96 11.83
C ASP A 25 8.57 -22.48 11.03
N VAL A 26 9.62 -21.99 11.68
CA VAL A 26 10.85 -21.59 10.97
C VAL A 26 11.58 -22.81 10.40
N GLU A 27 11.61 -23.93 11.12
CA GLU A 27 12.22 -25.17 10.64
C GLU A 27 11.46 -25.76 9.45
N ASP A 28 10.12 -25.77 9.53
CA ASP A 28 9.24 -26.24 8.46
C ASP A 28 9.33 -25.34 7.22
N GLY A 29 9.38 -24.01 7.41
CA GLY A 29 9.63 -23.05 6.34
C GLY A 29 10.96 -23.29 5.63
N ILE A 30 12.04 -23.59 6.39
CA ILE A 30 13.35 -23.93 5.80
C ILE A 30 13.30 -25.26 5.05
N ALA A 31 12.55 -26.25 5.53
CA ALA A 31 12.36 -27.51 4.83
C ALA A 31 11.65 -27.28 3.49
N TYR A 32 10.56 -26.50 3.47
CA TYR A 32 9.86 -26.13 2.24
C TYR A 32 10.74 -25.37 1.26
N MET A 33 11.61 -24.46 1.74
CA MET A 33 12.60 -23.78 0.90
C MET A 33 13.54 -24.75 0.18
N LYS A 34 13.98 -25.84 0.84
CA LYS A 34 14.87 -26.86 0.24
C LYS A 34 14.15 -27.68 -0.82
N GLU A 35 12.86 -27.90 -0.65
CA GLU A 35 12.01 -28.64 -1.60
C GLU A 35 11.53 -27.78 -2.79
N GLY A 36 11.84 -26.48 -2.79
CA GLY A 36 11.35 -25.54 -3.81
C GLY A 36 9.88 -25.14 -3.64
N LYS A 37 9.28 -25.47 -2.48
CA LYS A 37 7.91 -25.13 -2.09
C LYS A 37 7.88 -23.73 -1.47
N TYR A 38 8.17 -22.73 -2.31
CA TYR A 38 8.38 -21.36 -1.84
C TYR A 38 7.11 -20.69 -1.31
N LYS A 39 5.92 -21.15 -1.72
CA LYS A 39 4.67 -20.59 -1.22
C LYS A 39 4.44 -21.02 0.20
N GLU A 40 4.52 -22.31 0.45
CA GLU A 40 4.40 -22.94 1.76
C GLU A 40 5.44 -22.35 2.72
N ALA A 41 6.69 -22.20 2.28
CA ALA A 41 7.72 -21.52 3.07
C ALA A 41 7.38 -20.07 3.46
N ILE A 42 6.72 -19.32 2.57
CA ILE A 42 6.29 -17.94 2.88
C ILE A 42 5.25 -17.92 4.00
N GLU A 43 4.36 -18.92 4.05
CA GLU A 43 3.33 -19.04 5.08
C GLU A 43 3.99 -19.24 6.44
N GLU A 44 4.84 -20.25 6.55
CA GLU A 44 5.52 -20.59 7.79
C GLU A 44 6.37 -19.42 8.34
N PHE A 45 7.11 -18.70 7.46
CA PHE A 45 7.90 -17.55 7.91
C PHE A 45 7.05 -16.33 8.26
N LYS A 46 5.83 -16.20 7.74
CA LYS A 46 4.93 -15.12 8.15
C LYS A 46 4.35 -15.41 9.51
N ASP A 47 3.86 -16.63 9.71
CA ASP A 47 3.24 -17.06 10.96
C ASP A 47 4.26 -16.94 12.10
N ALA A 48 5.50 -17.40 11.87
CA ALA A 48 6.61 -17.21 12.82
C ALA A 48 6.93 -15.73 13.11
N ALA A 49 6.82 -14.84 12.12
CA ALA A 49 7.06 -13.41 12.34
C ALA A 49 5.94 -12.76 13.14
N GLU A 50 4.68 -13.08 12.83
CA GLU A 50 3.49 -12.58 13.52
C GLU A 50 3.47 -13.04 14.99
N GLU A 51 3.83 -14.30 15.26
CA GLU A 51 3.94 -14.82 16.63
C GLU A 51 4.97 -14.03 17.46
N ILE A 52 6.16 -13.78 16.89
CA ILE A 52 7.20 -13.00 17.57
C ILE A 52 6.74 -11.55 17.80
N GLU A 53 6.10 -10.92 16.81
CA GLU A 53 5.62 -9.53 16.91
C GLU A 53 4.47 -9.37 17.91
N ASP A 54 3.63 -10.39 18.08
CA ASP A 54 2.50 -10.38 19.03
C ASP A 54 2.94 -10.71 20.47
N GLU A 55 3.93 -11.57 20.65
CA GLU A 55 4.36 -12.03 21.99
C GLU A 55 5.37 -11.08 22.65
N TYR A 56 6.21 -10.38 21.89
CA TYR A 56 7.35 -9.62 22.43
C TYR A 56 7.34 -8.13 22.08
N ASP A 57 7.85 -7.30 23.00
CA ASP A 57 8.12 -5.88 22.74
C ASP A 57 9.47 -5.72 22.01
N ILE A 58 9.42 -5.82 20.69
CA ILE A 58 10.60 -5.90 19.79
C ILE A 58 11.69 -4.82 20.03
N PRO A 59 11.37 -3.54 20.34
CA PRO A 59 12.39 -2.54 20.64
C PRO A 59 13.16 -2.79 21.95
N GLU A 60 12.56 -3.46 22.93
CA GLU A 60 13.16 -3.70 24.25
C GLU A 60 13.80 -5.10 24.36
N ASP A 61 13.30 -6.08 23.60
CA ASP A 61 13.79 -7.46 23.63
C ASP A 61 14.83 -7.74 22.51
N GLU A 62 16.10 -7.83 22.91
CA GLU A 62 17.21 -8.07 22.00
C GLU A 62 17.16 -9.45 21.32
N GLU A 63 16.72 -10.50 22.02
CA GLU A 63 16.68 -11.86 21.47
C GLU A 63 15.53 -12.02 20.49
N ALA A 64 14.34 -11.48 20.82
CA ALA A 64 13.20 -11.46 19.92
C ALA A 64 13.51 -10.66 18.65
N ARG A 65 14.21 -9.54 18.78
CA ARG A 65 14.65 -8.71 17.66
C ARG A 65 15.59 -9.45 16.70
N GLU A 66 16.58 -10.18 17.21
CA GLU A 66 17.50 -10.98 16.39
C GLU A 66 16.78 -12.14 15.67
N SER A 67 15.86 -12.81 16.37
CA SER A 67 15.01 -13.87 15.81
C SER A 67 14.12 -13.34 14.69
N LEU A 68 13.43 -12.21 14.92
CA LEU A 68 12.56 -11.59 13.93
C LEU A 68 13.33 -11.15 12.66
N VAL A 69 14.52 -10.58 12.81
CA VAL A 69 15.40 -10.25 11.68
C VAL A 69 15.77 -11.51 10.88
N THR A 70 16.05 -12.62 11.56
CA THR A 70 16.38 -13.90 10.92
C THR A 70 15.19 -14.45 10.12
N VAL A 71 14.00 -14.45 10.72
CA VAL A 71 12.75 -14.87 10.05
C VAL A 71 12.49 -13.98 8.83
N TYR A 72 12.64 -12.67 8.95
CA TYR A 72 12.46 -11.76 7.82
C TYR A 72 13.47 -11.97 6.69
N HIS A 73 14.72 -12.35 6.98
CA HIS A 73 15.68 -12.71 5.94
C HIS A 73 15.23 -13.95 5.15
N TRP A 74 14.67 -14.95 5.84
CA TRP A 74 14.12 -16.13 5.20
C TRP A 74 12.88 -15.81 4.37
N LEU A 75 11.96 -15.02 4.92
CA LEU A 75 10.76 -14.56 4.24
C LEU A 75 11.10 -13.76 2.97
N ALA A 76 12.04 -12.80 3.04
CA ALA A 76 12.49 -12.03 1.88
C ALA A 76 13.11 -12.92 0.79
N THR A 77 13.85 -13.96 1.21
CA THR A 77 14.43 -14.94 0.30
C THR A 77 13.35 -15.78 -0.37
N ALA A 78 12.34 -16.23 0.39
CA ALA A 78 11.22 -16.99 -0.11
C ALA A 78 10.38 -16.18 -1.13
N TYR A 79 10.09 -14.90 -0.82
CA TYR A 79 9.46 -13.97 -1.77
C TYR A 79 10.26 -13.81 -3.07
N THR A 80 11.58 -13.64 -2.97
CA THR A 80 12.45 -13.54 -4.14
C THR A 80 12.36 -14.78 -5.01
N LYS A 81 12.37 -15.97 -4.40
CA LYS A 81 12.28 -17.26 -5.11
C LYS A 81 10.90 -17.52 -5.70
N ASN A 82 9.86 -16.98 -5.10
CA ASN A 82 8.49 -17.06 -5.58
C ASN A 82 8.13 -15.93 -6.59
N ASN A 83 9.13 -15.22 -7.14
CA ASN A 83 8.95 -14.14 -8.11
C ASN A 83 8.09 -12.97 -7.58
N MET A 84 8.26 -12.62 -6.30
CA MET A 84 7.60 -11.50 -5.62
C MET A 84 8.62 -10.43 -5.19
N PRO A 85 9.29 -9.75 -6.14
CA PRO A 85 10.44 -8.87 -5.85
C PRO A 85 10.08 -7.66 -4.97
N GLN A 86 8.86 -7.12 -5.09
CA GLN A 86 8.43 -6.00 -4.25
C GLN A 86 8.28 -6.41 -2.78
N LYS A 87 7.61 -7.54 -2.51
CA LYS A 87 7.49 -8.06 -1.14
C LYS A 87 8.86 -8.36 -0.53
N ALA A 88 9.78 -8.93 -1.32
CA ALA A 88 11.15 -9.14 -0.86
C ALA A 88 11.84 -7.83 -0.48
N LYS A 89 11.72 -6.79 -1.33
CA LYS A 89 12.28 -5.46 -1.06
C LYS A 89 11.70 -4.85 0.22
N GLU A 90 10.39 -4.89 0.40
CA GLU A 90 9.70 -4.40 1.60
C GLU A 90 10.17 -5.14 2.85
N THR A 91 10.29 -6.47 2.79
CA THR A 91 10.82 -7.26 3.91
C THR A 91 12.27 -6.87 4.24
N TYR A 92 13.12 -6.61 3.24
CA TYR A 92 14.46 -6.06 3.50
C TYR A 92 14.44 -4.65 4.10
N GLN A 93 13.44 -3.82 3.82
CA GLN A 93 13.28 -2.52 4.46
C GLN A 93 12.88 -2.67 5.93
N LYS A 94 11.92 -3.56 6.24
CA LYS A 94 11.56 -3.90 7.63
C LYS A 94 12.76 -4.37 8.45
N ILE A 95 13.63 -5.21 7.85
CA ILE A 95 14.87 -5.64 8.51
C ILE A 95 15.74 -4.45 8.91
N LEU A 96 15.81 -3.39 8.09
CA LEU A 96 16.61 -2.20 8.40
C LEU A 96 15.93 -1.23 9.36
N GLU A 97 14.60 -1.28 9.50
CA GLU A 97 13.89 -0.58 10.56
C GLU A 97 14.21 -1.19 11.93
N ILE A 98 14.30 -2.52 12.00
CA ILE A 98 14.58 -3.29 13.22
C ILE A 98 16.09 -3.31 13.53
N SER A 99 16.92 -3.57 12.50
CA SER A 99 18.37 -3.68 12.57
C SER A 99 19.01 -2.84 11.47
N SER A 100 19.16 -1.54 11.75
CA SER A 100 19.66 -0.56 10.79
C SER A 100 21.04 -0.89 10.21
N LEU A 101 21.86 -1.70 10.89
CA LEU A 101 23.21 -2.11 10.47
C LEU A 101 23.25 -3.43 9.70
N ASP A 102 22.12 -4.05 9.37
CA ASP A 102 22.09 -5.31 8.63
C ASP A 102 22.70 -5.16 7.23
N VAL A 103 23.85 -5.81 7.03
CA VAL A 103 24.64 -5.71 5.79
C VAL A 103 23.93 -6.39 4.63
N LYS A 104 23.29 -7.54 4.86
CA LYS A 104 22.67 -8.35 3.80
C LYS A 104 21.44 -7.67 3.23
N ALA A 105 20.58 -7.10 4.09
CA ALA A 105 19.42 -6.34 3.68
C ALA A 105 19.83 -5.09 2.87
N ARG A 106 20.87 -4.37 3.30
CA ARG A 106 21.46 -3.25 2.54
C ARG A 106 21.94 -3.70 1.15
N GLU A 107 22.70 -4.78 1.08
CA GLU A 107 23.21 -5.30 -0.20
C GLU A 107 22.10 -5.73 -1.18
N GLU A 108 21.03 -6.36 -0.70
CA GLU A 108 19.89 -6.77 -1.55
C GLU A 108 19.12 -5.57 -2.07
N LEU A 109 18.88 -4.57 -1.22
CA LEU A 109 18.27 -3.32 -1.65
C LEU A 109 19.13 -2.58 -2.69
N ASP A 110 20.46 -2.61 -2.53
CA ASP A 110 21.39 -2.01 -3.49
C ASP A 110 21.43 -2.77 -4.82
N ARG A 111 21.32 -4.10 -4.80
CA ARG A 111 21.13 -4.92 -6.02
C ARG A 111 19.83 -4.55 -6.74
N ASN A 112 18.73 -4.42 -6.02
CA ASN A 112 17.45 -4.02 -6.59
C ASN A 112 17.52 -2.62 -7.21
N LYS A 113 18.16 -1.66 -6.53
CA LYS A 113 18.43 -0.32 -7.08
C LYS A 113 19.26 -0.39 -8.35
N LEU A 114 20.31 -1.23 -8.40
CA LEU A 114 21.13 -1.39 -9.59
C LEU A 114 20.36 -2.04 -10.75
N GLY A 115 19.51 -3.04 -10.46
CA GLY A 115 18.63 -3.67 -11.43
C GLY A 115 17.67 -2.66 -12.05
N LYS A 116 17.02 -1.83 -11.22
CA LYS A 116 16.18 -0.71 -11.69
C LYS A 116 16.97 0.25 -12.58
N LYS A 117 18.13 0.74 -12.12
CA LYS A 117 18.99 1.64 -12.93
C LYS A 117 19.37 1.05 -14.28
N LYS A 118 19.57 -0.26 -14.37
CA LYS A 118 19.85 -0.94 -15.64
C LYS A 118 18.64 -0.89 -16.58
N ARG A 119 17.43 -1.18 -16.07
CA ARG A 119 16.18 -1.12 -16.86
C ARG A 119 15.84 0.32 -17.27
N GLU A 120 16.03 1.28 -16.37
CA GLU A 120 15.92 2.72 -16.68
C GLU A 120 16.86 3.08 -17.84
N LYS A 121 18.15 2.70 -17.77
CA LYS A 121 19.11 2.98 -18.85
C LYS A 121 18.70 2.30 -20.17
N GLU A 122 18.18 1.08 -20.11
CA GLU A 122 17.76 0.34 -21.31
C GLU A 122 16.61 1.03 -22.05
N ILE A 123 15.62 1.54 -21.32
CA ILE A 123 14.42 2.14 -21.90
C ILE A 123 14.57 3.66 -22.11
N GLU A 124 15.01 4.38 -21.08
CA GLU A 124 14.97 5.85 -21.03
C GLU A 124 16.15 6.51 -21.75
N SER A 125 17.25 5.80 -22.06
CA SER A 125 18.41 6.40 -22.74
C SER A 125 18.14 6.92 -24.16
N LYS A 126 17.02 6.49 -24.74
CA LYS A 126 16.56 6.90 -26.07
C LYS A 126 15.49 7.99 -26.02
N PHE A 127 15.11 8.43 -24.81
CA PHE A 127 14.06 9.41 -24.65
C PHE A 127 14.57 10.80 -24.98
N LEU A 128 13.72 11.58 -25.63
CA LEU A 128 13.92 13.01 -25.82
C LEU A 128 13.54 13.75 -24.54
N GLU A 129 14.10 14.95 -24.39
CA GLU A 129 13.84 15.81 -23.25
C GLU A 129 13.29 17.16 -23.73
N LYS A 130 12.26 17.66 -23.04
CA LYS A 130 11.75 19.01 -23.16
C LYS A 130 11.59 19.60 -21.76
N GLU A 131 11.64 20.91 -21.63
CA GLU A 131 11.60 21.56 -20.33
C GLU A 131 10.58 22.71 -20.28
N SER A 132 10.06 22.93 -19.08
CA SER A 132 9.37 24.15 -18.68
C SER A 132 10.13 24.80 -17.51
N THR A 133 9.50 25.76 -16.82
CA THR A 133 10.07 26.45 -15.67
C THR A 133 10.39 25.49 -14.54
N HIS A 134 9.44 24.62 -14.17
CA HIS A 134 9.52 23.75 -13.00
C HIS A 134 9.66 22.27 -13.35
N PHE A 135 9.62 21.90 -14.64
CA PHE A 135 9.66 20.49 -15.04
C PHE A 135 10.66 20.19 -16.15
N THR A 136 11.20 18.97 -16.10
CA THR A 136 11.89 18.32 -17.22
C THR A 136 11.07 17.09 -17.61
N LEU A 137 10.54 17.09 -18.84
CA LEU A 137 9.74 16.01 -19.40
C LEU A 137 10.60 15.11 -20.28
N LYS A 138 10.58 13.79 -20.03
CA LYS A 138 11.24 12.77 -20.86
C LYS A 138 10.23 11.83 -21.51
N PHE A 139 10.41 11.52 -22.78
CA PHE A 139 9.48 10.67 -23.54
C PHE A 139 10.15 10.00 -24.74
N GLU A 140 9.56 8.93 -25.29
CA GLU A 140 10.05 8.28 -26.52
C GLU A 140 9.90 9.21 -27.72
N GLY A 141 11.00 9.44 -28.47
CA GLY A 141 11.05 10.41 -29.57
C GLY A 141 10.34 9.93 -30.83
N THR A 142 9.02 10.07 -30.87
CA THR A 142 8.20 9.99 -32.10
C THR A 142 7.67 11.39 -32.45
N GLU A 143 7.31 11.64 -33.71
CA GLU A 143 6.79 12.95 -34.17
C GLU A 143 5.54 13.36 -33.39
N GLU A 144 4.62 12.43 -33.11
CA GLU A 144 3.41 12.71 -32.33
C GLU A 144 3.75 13.13 -30.88
N ARG A 145 4.73 12.46 -30.28
CA ARG A 145 5.11 12.70 -28.87
C ARG A 145 5.84 14.02 -28.69
N GLU A 146 6.59 14.48 -29.68
CA GLU A 146 7.14 15.83 -29.67
C GLU A 146 6.07 16.91 -29.76
N TYR A 147 4.96 16.64 -30.45
CA TYR A 147 3.83 17.56 -30.56
C TYR A 147 3.01 17.67 -29.27
N GLU A 148 2.84 16.58 -28.51
CA GLU A 148 2.10 16.55 -27.24
C GLU A 148 2.88 17.16 -26.06
N ALA A 149 4.22 17.14 -26.11
CA ALA A 149 5.08 17.55 -24.99
C ALA A 149 4.76 18.94 -24.39
N PRO A 150 4.47 20.00 -25.18
CA PRO A 150 4.07 21.29 -24.63
C PRO A 150 2.75 21.26 -23.84
N GLU A 151 1.76 20.46 -24.25
CA GLU A 151 0.50 20.32 -23.51
C GLU A 151 0.74 19.61 -22.17
N ILE A 152 1.53 18.54 -22.17
CA ILE A 152 1.91 17.81 -20.95
C ILE A 152 2.61 18.75 -19.95
N LEU A 153 3.56 19.55 -20.43
CA LEU A 153 4.26 20.54 -19.60
C LEU A 153 3.29 21.60 -19.06
N ALA A 154 2.32 22.07 -19.86
CA ALA A 154 1.33 23.03 -19.39
C ALA A 154 0.46 22.47 -18.25
N ILE A 155 0.02 21.20 -18.35
CA ILE A 155 -0.73 20.51 -17.29
C ILE A 155 0.10 20.42 -16.00
N LEU A 156 1.37 20.06 -16.11
CA LEU A 156 2.28 19.99 -14.96
C LEU A 156 2.49 21.36 -14.30
N GLU A 157 2.63 22.43 -15.08
CA GLU A 157 2.76 23.80 -14.58
C GLU A 157 1.47 24.31 -13.91
N GLU A 158 0.29 23.88 -14.37
CA GLU A 158 -0.98 24.12 -13.70
C GLU A 158 -1.07 23.35 -12.38
N ALA A 159 -0.66 22.08 -12.37
CA ALA A 159 -0.58 21.27 -11.16
C ALA A 159 0.36 21.89 -10.12
N TYR A 160 1.53 22.40 -10.54
CA TYR A 160 2.48 23.13 -9.70
C TYR A 160 1.82 24.32 -9.00
N LYS A 161 1.04 25.12 -9.73
CA LYS A 161 0.35 26.27 -9.15
C LYS A 161 -0.76 25.85 -8.19
N LYS A 162 -1.64 24.93 -8.60
CA LYS A 162 -2.80 24.48 -7.82
C LYS A 162 -2.36 23.76 -6.55
N VAL A 163 -1.67 22.63 -6.70
CA VAL A 163 -1.28 21.77 -5.58
C VAL A 163 -0.29 22.48 -4.67
N GLY A 164 0.64 23.26 -5.23
CA GLY A 164 1.57 24.05 -4.41
C GLY A 164 0.88 25.13 -3.58
N ALA A 165 -0.21 25.74 -4.09
CA ALA A 165 -1.01 26.70 -3.33
C ALA A 165 -1.84 26.01 -2.24
N ASP A 166 -2.49 24.89 -2.57
CA ASP A 166 -3.34 24.16 -1.63
C ASP A 166 -2.52 23.52 -0.50
N LEU A 167 -1.34 22.96 -0.81
CA LEU A 167 -0.45 22.31 0.17
C LEU A 167 0.66 23.22 0.73
N GLY A 168 0.72 24.48 0.29
CA GLY A 168 1.69 25.47 0.78
C GLY A 168 3.14 25.00 0.68
N TYR A 169 3.50 24.29 -0.39
CA TYR A 169 4.86 23.81 -0.64
C TYR A 169 5.14 23.78 -2.14
N TYR A 170 6.28 24.38 -2.52
CA TYR A 170 6.73 24.45 -3.90
C TYR A 170 8.13 23.83 -4.01
N PRO A 171 8.27 22.70 -4.73
CA PRO A 171 9.57 22.14 -5.03
C PRO A 171 10.50 23.18 -5.68
N GLN A 172 11.73 23.27 -5.19
CA GLN A 172 12.73 24.25 -5.66
C GLN A 172 13.48 23.76 -6.90
N GLU A 173 13.75 22.45 -6.95
CA GLU A 173 14.39 21.81 -8.08
C GLU A 173 13.36 21.43 -9.15
N LYS A 174 13.79 21.38 -10.42
CA LYS A 174 12.90 20.92 -11.49
C LYS A 174 12.48 19.48 -11.24
N THR A 175 11.17 19.23 -11.27
CA THR A 175 10.62 17.88 -11.16
C THR A 175 10.79 17.15 -12.50
N VAL A 176 11.38 15.96 -12.46
CA VAL A 176 11.51 15.11 -13.65
C VAL A 176 10.22 14.31 -13.84
N CYS A 177 9.59 14.45 -15.00
CA CYS A 177 8.43 13.66 -15.42
C CYS A 177 8.81 12.77 -16.61
N ILE A 178 8.45 11.49 -16.59
CA ILE A 178 8.82 10.50 -17.58
C ILE A 178 7.56 9.81 -18.08
N ILE A 179 7.26 9.96 -19.37
CA ILE A 179 6.08 9.38 -20.00
C ILE A 179 6.49 8.17 -20.83
N TYR A 180 6.09 6.99 -20.39
CA TYR A 180 6.37 5.73 -21.09
C TYR A 180 5.41 5.53 -22.25
N PRO A 181 5.82 4.90 -23.35
CA PRO A 181 4.95 4.66 -24.51
C PRO A 181 3.92 3.55 -24.28
N SER A 182 4.07 2.73 -23.24
CA SER A 182 3.10 1.70 -22.88
C SER A 182 3.15 1.33 -21.40
N LYS A 183 2.03 0.80 -20.89
CA LYS A 183 1.95 0.20 -19.54
C LYS A 183 2.97 -0.93 -19.35
N GLU A 184 3.34 -1.65 -20.41
CA GLU A 184 4.34 -2.72 -20.36
C GLU A 184 5.75 -2.19 -20.12
N LYS A 185 6.20 -1.17 -20.88
CA LYS A 185 7.53 -0.57 -20.66
C LYS A 185 7.60 0.12 -19.30
N PHE A 186 6.51 0.79 -18.88
CA PHE A 186 6.39 1.36 -17.54
C PHE A 186 6.63 0.27 -16.47
N ARG A 187 5.82 -0.79 -16.47
CA ARG A 187 5.94 -1.90 -15.51
C ARG A 187 7.30 -2.58 -15.54
N TYR A 188 7.88 -2.77 -16.73
CA TYR A 188 9.21 -3.33 -16.86
C TYR A 188 10.24 -2.50 -16.08
N VAL A 189 10.21 -1.16 -16.22
CA VAL A 189 11.16 -0.29 -15.50
C VAL A 189 10.85 -0.23 -14.01
N THR A 190 9.60 0.05 -13.66
CA THR A 190 9.17 0.34 -12.28
C THR A 190 9.03 -0.91 -11.40
N ASP A 191 8.82 -2.07 -12.00
CA ASP A 191 8.49 -3.33 -11.32
C ASP A 191 7.21 -3.22 -10.46
N THR A 192 6.27 -2.37 -10.87
CA THR A 192 5.00 -2.14 -10.16
C THR A 192 3.92 -3.13 -10.56
N HIS A 193 2.88 -3.23 -9.72
CA HIS A 193 1.71 -4.06 -9.99
C HIS A 193 0.94 -3.61 -11.24
N TYR A 194 0.09 -4.50 -11.79
CA TYR A 194 -0.60 -4.24 -13.06
C TYR A 194 -1.64 -3.12 -12.99
N TRP A 195 -2.17 -2.84 -11.79
CA TRP A 195 -3.17 -1.79 -11.53
C TRP A 195 -2.55 -0.40 -11.30
N THR A 196 -1.22 -0.30 -11.21
CA THR A 196 -0.54 0.97 -10.98
C THR A 196 -0.66 1.88 -12.22
N GLY A 197 -1.37 3.00 -12.06
CA GLY A 197 -1.62 3.99 -13.12
C GLY A 197 -0.51 5.04 -13.29
N GLY A 198 0.30 5.25 -12.26
CA GLY A 198 1.45 6.14 -12.22
C GLY A 198 2.32 5.81 -11.01
N LEU A 199 3.52 6.40 -10.95
CA LEU A 199 4.42 6.24 -9.81
C LEU A 199 5.26 7.50 -9.60
N TYR A 200 5.30 7.96 -8.36
CA TYR A 200 6.33 8.86 -7.87
C TYR A 200 7.41 8.10 -7.08
N ASP A 201 8.66 8.17 -7.54
CA ASP A 201 9.81 7.50 -6.91
C ASP A 201 11.03 8.43 -6.77
N GLY A 202 10.79 9.74 -6.68
CA GLY A 202 11.75 10.80 -6.91
C GLY A 202 11.69 11.37 -8.33
N LYS A 203 11.03 10.65 -9.25
CA LYS A 203 10.57 11.14 -10.55
C LYS A 203 9.10 10.80 -10.70
N ILE A 204 8.35 11.62 -11.43
CA ILE A 204 6.98 11.29 -11.85
C ILE A 204 7.11 10.35 -13.06
N ARG A 205 6.50 9.17 -12.98
CA ARG A 205 6.56 8.14 -14.01
C ARG A 205 5.14 7.73 -14.38
N VAL A 206 4.74 7.94 -15.63
CA VAL A 206 3.37 7.64 -16.07
C VAL A 206 3.42 6.88 -17.40
N PRO A 207 2.70 5.76 -17.55
CA PRO A 207 2.47 5.16 -18.86
C PRO A 207 1.48 6.02 -19.66
N LEU A 208 1.79 6.24 -20.94
CA LEU A 208 0.81 6.79 -21.87
C LEU A 208 -0.37 5.80 -21.97
N SER A 209 -1.58 6.32 -21.84
CA SER A 209 -2.80 5.59 -22.21
C SER A 209 -3.04 5.86 -23.71
N ILE A 210 -3.11 4.81 -24.52
CA ILE A 210 -3.24 4.90 -26.00
C ILE A 210 -4.69 5.23 -26.41
N GLU A 211 -5.61 5.34 -25.45
CA GLU A 211 -7.00 5.72 -25.72
C GLU A 211 -7.12 7.25 -25.72
N LEU A 212 -7.23 7.81 -26.93
CA LEU A 212 -7.36 9.24 -27.21
C LEU A 212 -8.60 9.91 -26.57
N ASP A 213 -9.56 9.11 -26.07
CA ASP A 213 -10.77 9.57 -25.36
C ASP A 213 -10.55 9.78 -23.84
N GLU A 214 -9.34 9.59 -23.32
CA GLU A 214 -9.02 9.70 -21.88
C GLU A 214 -8.00 10.83 -21.56
N ALA A 215 -7.98 11.92 -22.33
CA ALA A 215 -7.12 13.08 -22.05
C ALA A 215 -7.32 13.63 -20.61
N GLU A 216 -8.53 13.53 -20.08
CA GLU A 216 -8.85 13.92 -18.71
C GLU A 216 -8.24 12.97 -17.68
N HIS A 217 -8.31 11.66 -17.91
CA HIS A 217 -7.70 10.65 -17.04
C HIS A 217 -6.18 10.81 -16.93
N PHE A 218 -5.52 11.09 -18.06
CA PHE A 218 -4.09 11.33 -18.09
C PHE A 218 -3.71 12.60 -17.34
N LYS A 219 -4.47 13.70 -17.53
CA LYS A 219 -4.32 14.95 -16.75
C LYS A 219 -4.47 14.69 -15.25
N ARG A 220 -5.51 13.98 -14.86
CA ARG A 220 -5.77 13.56 -13.48
C ARG A 220 -4.58 12.80 -12.90
N THR A 221 -4.06 11.81 -13.63
CA THR A 221 -2.92 11.00 -13.18
C THR A 221 -1.68 11.86 -12.96
N LEU A 222 -1.40 12.85 -13.82
CA LEU A 222 -0.27 13.77 -13.61
C LEU A 222 -0.43 14.61 -12.35
N VAL A 223 -1.63 15.12 -12.07
CA VAL A 223 -1.92 15.88 -10.84
C VAL A 223 -1.78 14.99 -9.61
N HIS A 224 -2.28 13.76 -9.67
CA HIS A 224 -2.16 12.75 -8.62
C HIS A 224 -0.69 12.49 -8.26
N GLU A 225 0.13 12.13 -9.26
CA GLU A 225 1.55 11.84 -9.05
C GLU A 225 2.35 13.08 -8.62
N TYR A 226 2.00 14.27 -9.12
CA TYR A 226 2.61 15.52 -8.66
C TYR A 226 2.26 15.82 -7.20
N THR A 227 1.06 15.44 -6.74
CA THR A 227 0.67 15.58 -5.34
C THR A 227 1.54 14.73 -4.42
N HIS A 228 1.85 13.50 -4.80
CA HIS A 228 2.84 12.68 -4.07
C HIS A 228 4.21 13.36 -4.00
N HIS A 229 4.67 13.98 -5.09
CA HIS A 229 5.93 14.72 -5.09
C HIS A 229 5.94 15.88 -4.08
N VAL A 230 4.88 16.69 -4.07
CA VAL A 230 4.73 17.83 -3.13
C VAL A 230 4.68 17.33 -1.68
N ILE A 231 3.89 16.29 -1.41
CA ILE A 231 3.78 15.69 -0.07
C ILE A 231 5.13 15.15 0.38
N HIS A 232 5.81 14.36 -0.46
CA HIS A 232 7.12 13.81 -0.13
C HIS A 232 8.15 14.90 0.19
N GLY A 233 8.19 15.98 -0.59
CA GLY A 233 9.07 17.12 -0.32
C GLY A 233 8.72 17.87 0.97
N LYS A 234 7.42 18.08 1.23
CA LYS A 234 6.93 18.79 2.43
C LYS A 234 7.14 17.99 3.71
N THR A 235 6.88 16.67 3.67
CA THR A 235 6.94 15.80 4.85
C THR A 235 8.27 15.05 4.99
N LYS A 236 9.20 15.18 4.03
CA LYS A 236 10.45 14.40 3.97
C LYS A 236 10.20 12.90 4.07
N ASP A 237 9.23 12.43 3.30
CA ASP A 237 8.80 11.02 3.26
C ASP A 237 8.14 10.48 4.55
N ASN A 238 7.84 11.34 5.53
CA ASN A 238 7.22 10.94 6.80
C ASN A 238 5.67 10.99 6.76
N CYS A 239 5.05 10.90 5.58
CA CYS A 239 3.59 10.94 5.43
C CYS A 239 3.02 9.51 5.41
N PRO A 240 2.03 9.16 6.26
CA PRO A 240 1.41 7.84 6.18
C PRO A 240 0.63 7.67 4.87
N SER A 241 0.63 6.46 4.32
CA SER A 241 0.06 6.18 2.98
C SER A 241 -1.40 6.61 2.84
N TRP A 242 -2.26 6.38 3.85
CA TRP A 242 -3.66 6.80 3.77
C TRP A 242 -3.81 8.32 3.60
N LEU A 243 -2.94 9.13 4.22
CA LEU A 243 -2.99 10.59 4.10
C LEU A 243 -2.42 11.03 2.75
N ASN A 244 -1.34 10.38 2.31
CA ASN A 244 -0.72 10.64 1.02
C ASN A 244 -1.68 10.36 -0.15
N GLU A 245 -2.27 9.16 -0.18
CA GLU A 245 -3.26 8.74 -1.19
C GLU A 245 -4.57 9.53 -1.10
N GLY A 246 -5.01 9.85 0.13
CA GLY A 246 -6.22 10.64 0.34
C GLY A 246 -6.08 12.07 -0.16
N LEU A 247 -4.91 12.69 0.01
CA LEU A 247 -4.62 14.03 -0.53
C LEU A 247 -4.43 14.03 -2.04
N ALA A 248 -3.76 13.03 -2.60
CA ALA A 248 -3.64 12.88 -4.06
C ALA A 248 -5.01 12.76 -4.73
N GLN A 249 -5.92 11.96 -4.18
CA GLN A 249 -7.32 11.90 -4.64
C GLN A 249 -8.12 13.17 -4.34
N TYR A 250 -7.75 13.90 -3.28
CA TYR A 250 -8.39 15.20 -3.03
C TYR A 250 -8.00 16.21 -4.11
N GLU A 251 -6.74 16.31 -4.48
CA GLU A 251 -6.27 17.27 -5.50
C GLU A 251 -6.83 16.97 -6.90
N ASP A 252 -7.09 15.70 -7.18
CA ASP A 252 -7.61 15.20 -8.46
C ASP A 252 -9.15 15.05 -8.51
N ARG A 253 -9.86 15.48 -7.46
CA ARG A 253 -11.32 15.33 -7.32
C ARG A 253 -12.18 16.09 -8.32
N ASP A 254 -11.65 17.17 -8.90
CA ASP A 254 -12.43 18.12 -9.69
C ASP A 254 -12.63 17.65 -11.14
N TYR A 255 -11.96 16.57 -11.55
CA TYR A 255 -12.11 15.94 -12.86
C TYR A 255 -13.44 15.18 -12.97
N GLU A 256 -14.12 15.25 -14.11
CA GLU A 256 -15.48 14.75 -14.32
C GLU A 256 -15.58 13.25 -14.04
N GLU A 257 -14.61 12.47 -14.52
CA GLU A 257 -14.52 11.02 -14.28
C GLU A 257 -14.53 10.66 -12.77
N VAL A 258 -13.99 11.54 -11.91
CA VAL A 258 -14.01 11.34 -10.46
C VAL A 258 -15.35 11.74 -9.88
N ARG A 259 -15.90 12.88 -10.33
CA ARG A 259 -17.19 13.41 -9.88
C ARG A 259 -18.34 12.44 -10.16
N GLU A 260 -18.36 11.82 -11.33
CA GLU A 260 -19.36 10.80 -11.70
C GLU A 260 -19.30 9.55 -10.82
N LYS A 261 -18.11 9.24 -10.27
CA LYS A 261 -17.89 8.07 -9.40
C LYS A 261 -18.13 8.38 -7.92
N GLU A 262 -18.25 9.65 -7.54
CA GLU A 262 -18.35 10.08 -6.13
C GLU A 262 -19.54 9.44 -5.42
N GLU A 263 -20.72 9.41 -6.06
CA GLU A 263 -21.93 8.81 -5.47
C GLU A 263 -21.72 7.33 -5.15
N LYS A 264 -21.14 6.57 -6.11
CA LYS A 264 -20.83 5.15 -5.92
C LYS A 264 -19.79 4.92 -4.83
N ARG A 265 -18.77 5.79 -4.72
CA ARG A 265 -17.79 5.71 -3.62
C ARG A 265 -18.47 5.89 -2.27
N MET A 266 -19.37 6.87 -2.16
CA MET A 266 -20.12 7.14 -0.94
C MET A 266 -21.11 6.03 -0.60
N GLU A 267 -21.74 5.40 -1.59
CA GLU A 267 -22.58 4.22 -1.39
C GLU A 267 -21.77 3.07 -0.77
N VAL A 268 -20.61 2.74 -1.35
CA VAL A 268 -19.71 1.70 -0.81
C VAL A 268 -19.29 2.03 0.62
N LEU A 269 -18.88 3.25 0.91
CA LEU A 269 -18.46 3.64 2.26
C LEU A 269 -19.60 3.59 3.28
N THR A 270 -20.82 3.99 2.87
CA THR A 270 -22.00 3.96 3.74
C THR A 270 -22.43 2.53 4.01
N GLN A 271 -22.45 1.67 2.97
CA GLN A 271 -22.69 0.24 3.13
C GLN A 271 -21.64 -0.39 4.04
N SER A 272 -20.35 -0.09 3.83
CA SER A 272 -19.29 -0.60 4.69
C SER A 272 -19.41 -0.11 6.13
N LEU A 273 -19.90 1.10 6.36
CA LEU A 273 -20.19 1.61 7.70
C LEU A 273 -21.33 0.84 8.36
N GLU A 274 -22.42 0.58 7.64
CA GLU A 274 -23.59 -0.17 8.13
C GLU A 274 -23.27 -1.63 8.43
N GLU A 275 -22.44 -2.25 7.58
CA GLU A 275 -21.96 -3.62 7.73
C GLU A 275 -20.80 -3.74 8.74
N ASN A 276 -20.27 -2.62 9.22
CA ASN A 276 -19.10 -2.51 10.09
C ASN A 276 -17.84 -3.15 9.48
N THR A 277 -17.64 -2.94 8.19
CA THR A 277 -16.56 -3.52 7.37
C THR A 277 -15.52 -2.49 6.96
N LEU A 278 -15.64 -1.24 7.43
CA LEU A 278 -14.59 -0.25 7.33
C LEU A 278 -13.35 -0.69 8.11
N VAL A 279 -12.17 -0.46 7.51
CA VAL A 279 -10.89 -0.79 8.13
C VAL A 279 -10.44 0.36 9.04
N PRO A 280 -9.99 0.10 10.29
CA PRO A 280 -9.41 1.15 11.14
C PRO A 280 -8.27 1.89 10.43
N LEU A 281 -8.19 3.22 10.55
CA LEU A 281 -7.21 4.04 9.79
C LEU A 281 -5.77 3.56 9.94
N LYS A 282 -5.39 3.15 11.16
CA LYS A 282 -4.05 2.64 11.47
C LYS A 282 -3.68 1.36 10.70
N ARG A 283 -4.69 0.65 10.17
CA ARG A 283 -4.56 -0.61 9.40
C ARG A 283 -4.84 -0.45 7.91
N ILE A 284 -4.99 0.78 7.40
CA ILE A 284 -5.25 1.01 5.98
C ILE A 284 -4.02 0.77 5.12
N THR A 285 -2.82 1.17 5.57
CA THR A 285 -1.59 1.13 4.75
C THR A 285 -1.31 -0.24 4.11
N PRO A 286 -1.44 -1.38 4.83
CA PRO A 286 -1.21 -2.70 4.22
C PRO A 286 -2.20 -3.05 3.09
N LEU A 287 -3.40 -2.45 3.06
CA LEU A 287 -4.44 -2.78 2.07
C LEU A 287 -4.01 -2.45 0.64
N PHE A 288 -3.26 -1.37 0.45
CA PHE A 288 -2.74 -0.93 -0.86
C PHE A 288 -1.84 -1.98 -1.53
N GLN A 289 -1.35 -2.96 -0.76
CA GLN A 289 -0.41 -4.00 -1.18
C GLN A 289 -1.06 -5.40 -1.28
N THR A 290 -2.35 -5.54 -0.97
CA THR A 290 -3.02 -6.85 -0.92
C THR A 290 -3.19 -7.51 -2.29
N GLY A 291 -3.24 -6.70 -3.36
CA GLY A 291 -3.57 -7.13 -4.72
C GLY A 291 -5.04 -7.52 -4.93
N ASP A 292 -5.84 -7.47 -3.86
CA ASP A 292 -7.29 -7.56 -3.94
C ASP A 292 -7.84 -6.20 -4.34
N THR A 293 -8.46 -6.14 -5.52
CA THR A 293 -8.94 -4.88 -6.08
C THR A 293 -10.07 -4.27 -5.26
N GLU A 294 -10.91 -5.06 -4.59
CA GLU A 294 -12.00 -4.54 -3.76
C GLU A 294 -11.44 -3.89 -2.49
N LEU A 295 -10.49 -4.56 -1.82
CA LEU A 295 -9.83 -4.03 -0.63
C LEU A 295 -8.98 -2.79 -0.92
N VAL A 296 -8.25 -2.79 -2.03
CA VAL A 296 -7.48 -1.64 -2.49
C VAL A 296 -8.41 -0.45 -2.78
N ASN A 297 -9.53 -0.68 -3.46
CA ASN A 297 -10.51 0.38 -3.73
C ASN A 297 -11.12 0.92 -2.42
N LEU A 298 -11.46 0.03 -1.47
CA LEU A 298 -11.96 0.46 -0.16
C LEU A 298 -10.92 1.33 0.58
N ALA A 299 -9.64 0.95 0.55
CA ALA A 299 -8.55 1.73 1.14
C ALA A 299 -8.44 3.12 0.51
N TYR A 300 -8.53 3.24 -0.82
CA TYR A 300 -8.58 4.52 -1.52
C TYR A 300 -9.80 5.36 -1.12
N TYR A 301 -10.99 4.75 -1.08
CA TYR A 301 -12.23 5.47 -0.74
C TYR A 301 -12.20 5.97 0.71
N GLN A 302 -11.75 5.15 1.65
CA GLN A 302 -11.58 5.54 3.04
C GLN A 302 -10.58 6.68 3.19
N SER A 303 -9.41 6.56 2.56
CA SER A 303 -8.34 7.57 2.59
C SER A 303 -8.82 8.94 2.10
N TYR A 304 -9.47 8.96 0.93
CA TYR A 304 -10.05 10.18 0.38
C TYR A 304 -11.15 10.77 1.28
N SER A 305 -12.04 9.93 1.81
CA SER A 305 -13.13 10.38 2.70
C SER A 305 -12.62 10.98 4.01
N VAL A 306 -11.58 10.39 4.61
CA VAL A 306 -10.95 10.92 5.83
C VAL A 306 -10.29 12.26 5.55
N VAL A 307 -9.59 12.41 4.43
CA VAL A 307 -9.01 13.71 4.03
C VAL A 307 -10.09 14.76 3.81
N LYS A 308 -11.19 14.43 3.12
CA LYS A 308 -12.35 15.33 3.01
C LYS A 308 -12.90 15.74 4.36
N TYR A 309 -13.02 14.80 5.31
CA TYR A 309 -13.44 15.11 6.68
C TYR A 309 -12.48 16.10 7.36
N LEU A 310 -11.17 15.83 7.30
CA LEU A 310 -10.15 16.70 7.89
C LEU A 310 -10.18 18.10 7.29
N ILE A 311 -10.29 18.23 5.97
CA ILE A 311 -10.37 19.52 5.29
C ILE A 311 -11.68 20.23 5.63
N LYS A 312 -12.82 19.53 5.68
CA LYS A 312 -14.10 20.14 6.04
C LYS A 312 -14.12 20.65 7.47
N ARG A 313 -13.49 19.93 8.42
CA ARG A 313 -13.51 20.30 9.84
C ARG A 313 -12.40 21.28 10.24
N TYR A 314 -11.19 21.09 9.72
CA TYR A 314 -10.00 21.83 10.14
C TYR A 314 -9.46 22.78 9.05
N GLY A 315 -10.03 22.72 7.84
CA GLY A 315 -9.58 23.48 6.68
C GLY A 315 -8.27 22.95 6.09
N LEU A 316 -7.96 23.35 4.85
CA LEU A 316 -6.65 23.13 4.22
C LEU A 316 -5.50 23.64 5.09
N LYS A 317 -5.69 24.77 5.81
CA LYS A 317 -4.70 25.29 6.76
C LYS A 317 -4.40 24.31 7.90
N GLY A 318 -5.40 23.60 8.41
CA GLY A 318 -5.22 22.59 9.45
C GLY A 318 -4.41 21.40 8.94
N VAL A 319 -4.76 20.91 7.74
CA VAL A 319 -4.02 19.84 7.07
C VAL A 319 -2.58 20.24 6.76
N ASN A 320 -2.34 21.48 6.31
CA ASN A 320 -0.98 21.97 6.07
C ASN A 320 -0.12 21.98 7.33
N ARG A 321 -0.67 22.39 8.48
CA ARG A 321 0.04 22.28 9.76
C ARG A 321 0.33 20.83 10.13
N LEU A 322 -0.57 19.89 9.83
CA LEU A 322 -0.31 18.46 10.02
C LEU A 322 0.88 18.00 9.17
N LEU A 323 0.90 18.34 7.88
CA LEU A 323 2.01 17.99 6.98
C LEU A 323 3.34 18.63 7.40
N GLU A 324 3.30 19.88 7.90
CA GLU A 324 4.49 20.54 8.47
C GLU A 324 5.05 19.78 9.68
N LYS A 325 4.18 19.33 10.61
CA LYS A 325 4.59 18.50 11.74
C LYS A 325 5.22 17.18 11.32
N LEU A 326 4.69 16.55 10.28
CA LEU A 326 5.30 15.36 9.71
C LEU A 326 6.69 15.67 9.12
N GLY A 327 6.86 16.81 8.44
CA GLY A 327 8.15 17.28 7.91
C GLY A 327 9.19 17.67 8.97
N GLU A 328 8.75 17.94 10.20
CA GLU A 328 9.59 18.09 11.40
C GLU A 328 10.07 16.73 11.97
N GLY A 329 9.58 15.60 11.43
CA GLY A 329 9.89 14.25 11.91
C GLY A 329 8.95 13.74 12.99
N THR A 330 7.85 14.45 13.26
CA THR A 330 6.84 14.02 14.25
C THR A 330 6.08 12.81 13.72
N SER A 331 5.82 11.81 14.57
CA SER A 331 4.95 10.69 14.18
C SER A 331 3.53 11.17 13.95
N ILE A 332 2.78 10.47 13.09
CA ILE A 332 1.40 10.84 12.78
C ILE A 332 0.50 10.88 14.04
N ASP A 333 0.66 9.95 14.98
CA ASP A 333 -0.09 9.95 16.25
C ASP A 333 0.11 11.27 17.02
N LYS A 334 1.37 11.68 17.23
CA LYS A 334 1.71 12.93 17.91
C LYS A 334 1.28 14.16 17.12
N ALA A 335 1.41 14.12 15.79
CA ALA A 335 1.05 15.24 14.93
C ALA A 335 -0.47 15.52 14.97
N LEU A 336 -1.31 14.46 15.02
CA LEU A 336 -2.76 14.61 15.20
C LEU A 336 -3.10 15.24 16.57
N GLU A 337 -2.44 14.80 17.64
CA GLU A 337 -2.65 15.37 18.99
C GLU A 337 -2.20 16.84 19.08
N GLU A 338 -1.06 17.18 18.47
CA GLU A 338 -0.53 18.54 18.48
C GLU A 338 -1.41 19.51 17.68
N VAL A 339 -1.86 19.11 16.49
CA VAL A 339 -2.53 20.00 15.54
C VAL A 339 -4.05 20.02 15.73
N PHE A 340 -4.66 18.86 16.01
CA PHE A 340 -6.11 18.69 16.08
C PHE A 340 -6.62 18.32 17.47
N ARG A 341 -5.74 18.03 18.44
CA ARG A 341 -6.11 17.61 19.80
C ARG A 341 -6.93 16.31 19.83
N ILE A 342 -6.67 15.41 18.87
CA ILE A 342 -7.27 14.09 18.76
C ILE A 342 -6.21 13.04 18.52
N ASP A 343 -6.45 11.82 19.00
CA ASP A 343 -5.69 10.64 18.61
C ASP A 343 -6.34 9.93 17.40
N TYR A 344 -5.74 8.83 16.94
CA TYR A 344 -6.26 8.02 15.83
C TYR A 344 -7.67 7.46 16.11
N GLN A 345 -7.95 7.03 17.34
CA GLN A 345 -9.22 6.42 17.70
C GLN A 345 -10.35 7.45 17.65
N ALA A 346 -10.07 8.67 18.12
CA ALA A 346 -10.94 9.81 18.02
C ALA A 346 -11.14 10.22 16.56
N LEU A 347 -10.08 10.26 15.74
CA LEU A 347 -10.19 10.52 14.30
C LEU A 347 -11.11 9.50 13.61
N ASP A 348 -10.90 8.20 13.82
CA ASP A 348 -11.75 7.15 13.28
C ASP A 348 -13.21 7.38 13.70
N LYS A 349 -13.46 7.51 15.00
CA LYS A 349 -14.81 7.68 15.54
C LYS A 349 -15.52 8.93 15.01
N GLU A 350 -14.81 10.04 14.88
CA GLU A 350 -15.40 11.27 14.36
C GLU A 350 -15.64 11.21 12.85
N TRP A 351 -14.74 10.61 12.09
CA TRP A 351 -14.93 10.37 10.66
C TRP A 351 -16.11 9.42 10.39
N HIS A 352 -16.28 8.35 11.18
CA HIS A 352 -17.45 7.46 11.07
C HIS A 352 -18.76 8.22 11.33
N LYS A 353 -18.77 9.17 12.27
CA LYS A 353 -19.92 10.05 12.49
C LYS A 353 -20.15 10.97 11.30
N PHE A 354 -19.10 11.50 10.69
CA PHE A 354 -19.19 12.32 9.49
C PHE A 354 -19.81 11.54 8.32
N LEU A 355 -19.42 10.28 8.12
CA LEU A 355 -20.06 9.38 7.15
C LEU A 355 -21.54 9.14 7.49
N ALA A 356 -21.84 8.78 8.74
CA ALA A 356 -23.21 8.46 9.19
C ALA A 356 -24.17 9.65 9.13
N GLN A 357 -23.66 10.87 9.33
CA GLN A 357 -24.45 12.09 9.30
C GLN A 357 -24.93 12.44 7.90
N GLY A 358 -24.39 11.77 6.86
CA GLY A 358 -24.90 11.81 5.50
C GLY A 358 -25.26 13.22 5.08
N GLU A 359 -24.27 14.04 4.75
CA GLU A 359 -24.58 15.12 3.82
C GLU A 359 -25.25 14.46 2.60
N PRO A 360 -26.51 14.80 2.27
CA PRO A 360 -27.23 14.16 1.17
C PRO A 360 -26.45 14.40 -0.13
N PHE A 361 -26.24 13.39 -0.96
CA PHE A 361 -27.32 12.89 -1.82
C PHE A 361 -28.17 11.77 -1.15
N VAL A 362 -29.27 12.22 -0.55
CA VAL A 362 -30.50 11.51 -0.11
C VAL A 362 -30.46 10.56 1.11
N ALA A 363 -30.62 11.17 2.29
CA ALA A 363 -31.54 10.90 3.42
C ALA A 363 -31.87 9.47 3.97
N ARG A 364 -31.49 9.28 5.27
CA ARG A 364 -32.23 8.78 6.49
C ARG A 364 -32.89 7.36 6.45
N GLN A 365 -32.98 6.55 7.52
CA GLN A 365 -32.87 6.67 8.98
C GLN A 365 -32.89 5.27 9.65
N ALA A 366 -32.33 5.15 10.87
CA ALA A 366 -32.77 4.37 12.05
C ALA A 366 -31.72 3.41 12.65
N ALA A 367 -31.23 3.76 13.84
CA ALA A 367 -30.42 2.87 14.69
C ALA A 367 -31.30 2.25 15.80
N SER A 368 -31.21 0.93 15.95
CA SER A 368 -31.63 0.16 17.14
C SER A 368 -30.57 -0.96 17.35
N PRO A 369 -30.74 -2.06 18.13
CA PRO A 369 -29.73 -2.68 19.02
C PRO A 369 -28.51 -3.37 18.36
N VAL A 370 -28.34 -3.17 17.06
CA VAL A 370 -27.39 -3.68 16.06
C VAL A 370 -25.92 -3.65 16.48
N ARG A 371 -25.54 -2.90 17.52
CA ARG A 371 -24.12 -2.64 17.85
C ARG A 371 -23.30 -3.89 18.21
N ARG A 372 -23.91 -4.96 18.75
CA ARG A 372 -23.23 -6.25 18.99
C ARG A 372 -23.22 -7.16 17.76
N GLU A 373 -24.29 -7.13 16.97
CA GLU A 373 -24.48 -7.94 15.77
C GLU A 373 -23.67 -7.38 14.57
N ALA A 374 -23.35 -6.08 14.57
CA ALA A 374 -22.51 -5.42 13.57
C ALA A 374 -21.00 -5.65 13.81
N THR A 375 -20.53 -5.65 15.07
CA THR A 375 -19.16 -6.10 15.39
C THR A 375 -18.92 -7.53 14.94
N ASP A 376 -19.92 -8.41 15.13
CA ASP A 376 -19.90 -9.81 14.68
C ASP A 376 -19.76 -9.93 13.15
N LYS A 377 -20.42 -9.03 12.39
CA LYS A 377 -20.35 -9.01 10.92
C LYS A 377 -19.03 -8.45 10.35
N GLY A 378 -18.49 -7.41 10.97
CA GLY A 378 -17.20 -6.82 10.59
C GLY A 378 -16.02 -7.76 10.81
N GLU A 379 -15.99 -8.44 11.96
CA GLU A 379 -15.01 -9.48 12.25
C GLU A 379 -15.16 -10.67 11.31
N ALA A 380 -16.39 -11.12 11.04
CA ALA A 380 -16.66 -12.18 10.07
C ALA A 380 -16.18 -11.83 8.66
N MET A 381 -16.33 -10.58 8.20
CA MET A 381 -15.80 -10.15 6.91
C MET A 381 -14.27 -10.11 6.90
N THR A 382 -13.64 -9.56 7.94
CA THR A 382 -12.17 -9.50 8.04
C THR A 382 -11.55 -10.90 7.99
N LEU A 383 -12.13 -11.84 8.74
CA LEU A 383 -11.74 -13.24 8.71
C LEU A 383 -12.03 -13.88 7.34
N TYR A 384 -13.12 -13.49 6.67
CA TYR A 384 -13.43 -13.98 5.32
C TYR A 384 -12.42 -13.49 4.29
N SER A 385 -12.02 -12.22 4.33
CA SER A 385 -11.00 -11.64 3.47
C SER A 385 -9.63 -12.26 3.73
N LEU A 386 -9.30 -12.54 4.99
CA LEU A 386 -8.10 -13.29 5.36
C LEU A 386 -8.15 -14.72 4.78
N ALA A 387 -9.29 -15.42 4.93
CA ALA A 387 -9.51 -16.74 4.36
C ALA A 387 -9.44 -16.77 2.83
N GLN A 388 -9.95 -15.73 2.15
CA GLN A 388 -9.84 -15.58 0.69
C GLN A 388 -8.42 -15.26 0.24
N ASN A 389 -7.68 -14.45 1.00
CA ASN A 389 -6.27 -14.21 0.75
C ASN A 389 -5.49 -15.53 0.83
N TYR A 390 -5.74 -16.32 1.87
CA TYR A 390 -5.20 -17.67 2.00
C TYR A 390 -5.63 -18.55 0.82
N GLU A 391 -6.89 -18.54 0.43
CA GLU A 391 -7.37 -19.36 -0.69
C GLU A 391 -6.74 -18.96 -2.04
N MET A 392 -6.61 -17.66 -2.33
CA MET A 392 -6.01 -17.11 -3.55
C MET A 392 -4.52 -17.42 -3.64
N ASN A 393 -3.84 -17.48 -2.50
CA ASN A 393 -2.45 -17.93 -2.40
C ASN A 393 -2.32 -19.47 -2.42
N LYS A 394 -3.44 -20.20 -2.54
CA LYS A 394 -3.56 -21.69 -2.50
C LYS A 394 -3.25 -22.31 -1.13
N MET A 395 -3.29 -21.51 -0.07
CA MET A 395 -3.12 -21.88 1.34
C MET A 395 -4.43 -22.49 1.87
N TYR A 396 -4.85 -23.60 1.28
CA TYR A 396 -6.22 -24.13 1.43
C TYR A 396 -6.58 -24.55 2.86
N ASP A 397 -5.62 -25.01 3.66
CA ASP A 397 -5.87 -25.40 5.06
C ASP A 397 -6.05 -24.20 5.97
N LEU A 398 -5.29 -23.12 5.75
CA LEU A 398 -5.44 -21.86 6.48
C LEU A 398 -6.73 -21.15 6.04
N ALA A 399 -7.02 -21.16 4.73
CA ALA A 399 -8.31 -20.70 4.21
C ALA A 399 -9.47 -21.46 4.86
N ILE A 400 -9.40 -22.79 4.93
CA ILE A 400 -10.43 -23.60 5.61
C ILE A 400 -10.50 -23.28 7.10
N ARG A 401 -9.37 -23.11 7.81
CA ARG A 401 -9.35 -22.74 9.24
C ARG A 401 -10.02 -21.40 9.50
N GLU A 402 -9.69 -20.38 8.71
CA GLU A 402 -10.32 -19.06 8.84
C GLU A 402 -11.80 -19.10 8.44
N TYR A 403 -12.16 -19.80 7.34
CA TYR A 403 -13.56 -20.04 7.00
C TYR A 403 -14.32 -20.79 8.12
N GLN A 404 -13.68 -21.74 8.82
CA GLN A 404 -14.28 -22.46 9.94
C GLN A 404 -14.47 -21.57 11.17
N LYS A 405 -13.54 -20.65 11.45
CA LYS A 405 -13.71 -19.64 12.51
C LYS A 405 -14.94 -18.78 12.24
N ILE A 406 -15.19 -18.40 10.99
CA ILE A 406 -16.39 -17.64 10.60
C ILE A 406 -17.66 -18.45 10.83
N VAL A 407 -17.69 -19.72 10.39
CA VAL A 407 -18.85 -20.61 10.58
C VAL A 407 -19.13 -20.86 12.07
N LYS A 408 -18.09 -20.97 12.90
CA LYS A 408 -18.20 -21.26 14.33
C LYS A 408 -18.57 -20.03 15.16
N ASN A 409 -17.91 -18.91 14.93
CA ASN A 409 -18.00 -17.73 15.79
C ASN A 409 -19.06 -16.74 15.31
N HIS A 410 -19.40 -16.75 14.02
CA HIS A 410 -20.37 -15.83 13.40
C HIS A 410 -21.45 -16.60 12.60
N PRO A 411 -22.13 -17.61 13.19
CA PRO A 411 -22.95 -18.59 12.45
C PRO A 411 -24.17 -17.98 11.74
N ASN A 412 -24.64 -16.81 12.17
CA ASN A 412 -25.79 -16.11 11.58
C ASN A 412 -25.38 -15.07 10.50
N SER A 413 -24.08 -14.95 10.20
CA SER A 413 -23.55 -14.02 9.21
C SER A 413 -23.67 -14.57 7.78
N ILE A 414 -23.88 -13.69 6.79
CA ILE A 414 -23.82 -14.06 5.36
C ILE A 414 -22.45 -14.67 4.99
N TRP A 415 -21.40 -14.26 5.72
CA TRP A 415 -20.04 -14.76 5.56
C TRP A 415 -19.90 -16.21 6.03
N ALA A 416 -20.67 -16.66 7.02
CA ALA A 416 -20.67 -18.07 7.44
C ALA A 416 -21.25 -19.00 6.37
N GLN A 417 -22.33 -18.58 5.69
CA GLN A 417 -22.88 -19.34 4.56
C GLN A 417 -21.85 -19.44 3.42
N LYS A 418 -21.29 -18.29 3.01
CA LYS A 418 -20.26 -18.24 1.96
C LYS A 418 -19.02 -19.07 2.35
N ALA A 419 -18.59 -18.99 3.61
CA ALA A 419 -17.44 -19.75 4.14
C ALA A 419 -17.70 -21.27 4.08
N GLY A 420 -18.90 -21.71 4.45
CA GLY A 420 -19.31 -23.12 4.35
C GLY A 420 -19.34 -23.65 2.92
N GLU A 421 -19.66 -22.81 1.93
CA GLU A 421 -19.59 -23.16 0.49
C GLU A 421 -18.14 -23.21 -0.02
N ARG A 422 -17.28 -22.27 0.41
CA ARG A 422 -15.84 -22.31 0.09
C ARG A 422 -15.15 -23.53 0.69
N ILE A 423 -15.39 -23.85 1.97
CA ILE A 423 -14.83 -25.06 2.61
C ILE A 423 -15.18 -26.32 1.81
N ARG A 424 -16.44 -26.46 1.37
CA ARG A 424 -16.87 -27.59 0.53
C ARG A 424 -16.16 -27.61 -0.83
N THR A 425 -16.03 -26.46 -1.47
CA THR A 425 -15.38 -26.30 -2.79
C THR A 425 -13.88 -26.57 -2.75
N ILE A 426 -13.21 -26.17 -1.66
CA ILE A 426 -11.78 -26.40 -1.46
C ILE A 426 -11.53 -27.88 -1.11
N SER A 427 -12.38 -28.46 -0.26
CA SER A 427 -12.26 -29.87 0.16
C SER A 427 -12.45 -30.86 -1.00
N THR A 428 -13.23 -30.50 -2.01
CA THR A 428 -13.38 -31.32 -3.23
C THR A 428 -12.25 -31.14 -4.24
N LYS A 429 -11.49 -30.04 -4.20
CA LYS A 429 -10.26 -29.83 -5.00
C LYS A 429 -9.01 -30.50 -4.41
N LYS A 430 -9.08 -30.94 -3.15
CA LYS A 430 -8.00 -31.64 -2.43
C LYS A 430 -8.05 -33.17 -2.57
N ARG A 431 -9.14 -33.72 -3.12
CA ARG A 431 -9.25 -35.12 -3.56
C ARG A 431 -8.91 -35.20 -5.04
#